data_AF-A0A0M8VV83-F1
#
_entry.id   AF-A0A0M8VV83-F1
#
_cell.length_a   1.000
_cell.length_b   1.000
_cell.length_c   1.000
_cell.angle_alpha   90.00
_cell.angle_beta   90.00
_cell.angle_gamma   90.00
#
_symmetry.space_group_name_H-M   'P 1'
#
loop_
_entity.id
_entity.type
_entity.pdbx_description
1 polymer ?
#
loop_
_entity_poly.entity_id
_entity_poly.type
_entity_poly.pdbx_seq_one_letter_code
_entity_poly.pdbx_strand_id
1 'polypeptide(L)'
;MAALNARDVDALTRLAPAGYEGTETEAQDIIATHGGRDLKISDVRVSHDFEKDLASIYVSATDSKSRSISKYIQMSLEKDKWVIILGHAPGVDDGEKSSSPTDR
;
A
#
# COMPACT_ATOMS: atom_id res chain seq x y z
N MET A 1 1.29 7.24 -2.53
CA MET A 1 0.60 7.46 -3.82
C MET A 1 1.44 8.18 -4.87
N ALA A 2 2.08 9.33 -4.55
CA ALA A 2 2.91 10.05 -5.52
C ALA A 2 3.99 9.17 -6.19
N ALA A 3 4.76 8.40 -5.40
CA ALA A 3 5.74 7.45 -5.92
C ALA A 3 5.14 6.42 -6.89
N LEU A 4 3.95 5.88 -6.58
CA LEU A 4 3.24 4.96 -7.48
C LEU A 4 2.87 5.65 -8.80
N ASN A 5 2.27 6.84 -8.74
CA ASN A 5 1.89 7.57 -9.96
C ASN A 5 3.10 7.93 -10.82
N ALA A 6 4.22 8.30 -10.20
CA ALA A 6 5.47 8.64 -10.88
C ALA A 6 6.27 7.42 -11.36
N ARG A 7 5.87 6.19 -10.98
CA ARG A 7 6.66 4.96 -11.17
C ARG A 7 8.06 5.06 -10.54
N ASP A 8 8.15 5.73 -9.39
CA ASP A 8 9.40 6.06 -8.71
C ASP A 8 9.72 5.00 -7.64
N VAL A 9 10.56 4.04 -8.01
CA VAL A 9 11.03 2.96 -7.12
C VAL A 9 11.82 3.54 -5.95
N ASP A 10 12.74 4.47 -6.20
CA ASP A 10 13.60 5.04 -5.15
C ASP A 10 12.80 5.83 -4.11
N ALA A 11 11.77 6.56 -4.54
CA ALA A 11 10.87 7.26 -3.63
C ALA A 11 10.06 6.28 -2.80
N LEU A 12 9.63 5.14 -3.37
CA LEU A 12 8.91 4.11 -2.62
C LEU A 12 9.81 3.40 -1.60
N THR A 13 11.02 3.01 -2.00
CA THR A 13 12.04 2.39 -1.12
C THR A 13 12.38 3.30 0.07
N ARG A 14 12.45 4.62 -0.13
CA ARG A 14 12.73 5.59 0.96
C ARG A 14 11.62 5.73 2.01
N LEU A 15 10.43 5.19 1.73
CA LEU A 15 9.33 5.13 2.69
C LEU A 15 9.42 3.91 3.59
N ALA A 16 10.21 2.89 3.23
CA ALA A 16 10.37 1.66 4.01
C ALA A 16 11.34 1.81 5.19
N PRO A 17 11.32 0.86 6.15
CA PRO A 17 12.38 0.69 7.13
C PRO A 17 13.78 0.64 6.49
N ALA A 18 14.76 1.26 7.14
CA ALA A 18 16.13 1.25 6.63
C ALA A 18 16.81 -0.09 6.91
N GLY A 19 17.52 -0.63 5.92
CA GLY A 19 18.37 -1.82 6.09
C GLY A 19 17.63 -3.16 6.01
N TYR A 20 16.37 -3.17 5.56
CA TYR A 20 15.67 -4.41 5.24
C TYR A 20 16.11 -4.95 3.87
N GLU A 21 16.52 -6.21 3.81
CA GLU A 21 16.90 -6.85 2.56
C GLU A 21 15.64 -7.11 1.71
N GLY A 22 15.72 -6.89 0.39
CA GLY A 22 14.61 -7.13 -0.53
C GLY A 22 13.65 -5.95 -0.72
N THR A 23 13.80 -4.85 0.04
CA THR A 23 12.95 -3.65 -0.11
C THR A 23 12.91 -3.10 -1.54
N GLU A 24 14.05 -3.07 -2.22
CA GLU A 24 14.10 -2.59 -3.60
C GLU A 24 13.31 -3.50 -4.56
N THR A 25 13.46 -4.81 -4.41
CA THR A 25 12.71 -5.80 -5.20
C THR A 25 11.21 -5.67 -4.96
N GLU A 26 10.78 -5.56 -3.69
CA GLU A 26 9.37 -5.36 -3.35
C GLU A 26 8.83 -4.04 -3.92
N ALA A 27 9.61 -2.96 -3.84
CA ALA A 27 9.24 -1.69 -4.44
C ALA A 27 9.09 -1.80 -5.97
N GLN A 28 9.98 -2.52 -6.64
CA GLN A 28 9.90 -2.80 -8.08
C GLN A 28 8.62 -3.57 -8.42
N ASP A 29 8.28 -4.61 -7.67
CA ASP A 29 7.07 -5.43 -7.88
C ASP A 29 5.79 -4.61 -7.67
N ILE A 30 5.75 -3.78 -6.63
CA ILE A 30 4.63 -2.87 -6.37
C ILE A 30 4.48 -1.86 -7.51
N ILE A 31 5.59 -1.27 -7.98
CA ILE A 31 5.56 -0.30 -9.09
C ILE A 31 5.16 -0.96 -10.40
N ALA A 32 5.62 -2.19 -10.67
CA ALA A 32 5.21 -2.96 -11.85
C ALA A 32 3.69 -3.23 -11.84
N THR A 33 3.13 -3.56 -10.68
CA THR A 33 1.71 -3.94 -10.52
C THR A 33 0.78 -2.73 -10.46
N HIS A 34 1.21 -1.62 -9.84
CA HIS A 34 0.32 -0.52 -9.47
C HIS A 34 0.77 0.86 -9.99
N GLY A 35 1.95 0.95 -10.59
CA GLY A 35 2.55 2.21 -11.02
C GLY A 35 1.86 2.87 -12.22
N GLY A 36 1.91 4.20 -12.28
CA GLY A 36 1.43 4.99 -13.43
C GLY A 36 -0.08 4.94 -13.67
N ARG A 37 -0.87 4.67 -12.63
CA ARG A 37 -2.34 4.58 -12.73
C ARG A 37 -3.07 5.92 -12.58
N ASP A 38 -2.34 7.00 -12.29
CA ASP A 38 -2.90 8.32 -11.94
C ASP A 38 -3.93 8.22 -10.82
N LEU A 39 -3.54 7.57 -9.74
CA LEU A 39 -4.36 7.36 -8.56
C LEU A 39 -4.67 8.70 -7.88
N LYS A 40 -5.96 8.99 -7.72
CA LYS A 40 -6.48 10.16 -7.01
C LYS A 40 -7.12 9.70 -5.70
N ILE A 41 -6.54 10.11 -4.58
CA ILE A 41 -7.04 9.76 -3.25
C ILE A 41 -8.42 10.38 -3.04
N SER A 42 -9.35 9.57 -2.56
CA SER A 42 -10.71 10.00 -2.21
C SER A 42 -10.99 9.95 -0.72
N ASP A 43 -10.35 9.03 0.01
CA ASP A 43 -10.51 8.87 1.45
C ASP A 43 -9.23 8.30 2.08
N VAL A 44 -8.93 8.75 3.30
CA VAL A 44 -7.83 8.23 4.13
C VAL A 44 -8.34 8.08 5.55
N ARG A 45 -8.26 6.86 6.09
CA ARG A 45 -8.60 6.56 7.48
C ARG A 45 -7.40 5.91 8.15
N VAL A 46 -7.05 6.41 9.33
CA VAL A 46 -5.93 5.91 10.13
C VAL A 46 -6.51 5.24 11.37
N SER A 47 -6.16 3.98 11.61
CA SER A 47 -6.40 3.29 12.87
C SER A 47 -5.08 2.98 13.57
N HIS A 48 -5.10 3.06 14.90
CA HIS A 48 -4.00 2.63 15.76
C HIS A 48 -4.53 1.45 16.53
N ASP A 49 -4.41 0.28 15.93
CA ASP A 49 -4.85 -0.94 16.57
C ASP A 49 -3.61 -1.53 17.27
N PHE A 50 -3.74 -1.76 18.58
CA PHE A 50 -2.81 -2.53 19.43
C PHE A 50 -1.57 -1.81 20.01
N GLU A 51 -0.70 -1.18 19.23
CA GLU A 51 0.55 -0.58 19.75
C GLU A 51 0.75 0.88 19.29
N LYS A 52 1.41 1.70 20.14
CA LYS A 52 1.56 3.16 19.92
C LYS A 52 2.41 3.52 18.69
N ASP A 53 3.20 2.57 18.25
CA ASP A 53 4.19 2.64 17.18
C ASP A 53 3.76 1.84 15.95
N LEU A 54 2.52 1.35 15.91
CA LEU A 54 1.91 0.72 14.74
C LEU A 54 0.64 1.47 14.33
N ALA A 55 0.46 1.60 13.02
CA ALA A 55 -0.74 2.19 12.44
C ALA A 55 -1.15 1.44 11.17
N SER A 56 -2.46 1.29 10.99
CA SER A 56 -3.04 0.83 9.73
C SER A 56 -3.71 2.00 9.04
N ILE A 57 -3.37 2.24 7.78
CA ILE A 57 -3.98 3.28 6.95
C ILE A 57 -4.81 2.62 5.87
N TYR A 58 -6.13 2.82 5.93
CA TYR A 58 -7.01 2.53 4.82
C TYR A 58 -7.02 3.71 3.86
N VAL A 59 -6.61 3.48 2.62
CA VAL A 59 -6.64 4.49 1.55
C VAL A 59 -7.61 4.03 0.47
N SER A 60 -8.56 4.91 0.12
CA SER A 60 -9.37 4.78 -1.09
C SER A 60 -8.87 5.75 -2.15
N ALA A 61 -8.84 5.30 -3.39
CA ALA A 61 -8.50 6.14 -4.53
C ALA A 61 -9.24 5.69 -5.79
N THR A 62 -9.22 6.54 -6.80
CA THR A 62 -9.74 6.24 -8.14
C THR A 62 -8.60 6.34 -9.15
N ASP A 63 -8.50 5.41 -10.09
CA ASP A 63 -7.52 5.49 -11.17
C ASP A 63 -8.01 6.30 -12.37
N SER A 64 -7.13 6.56 -13.34
CA SER A 64 -7.47 7.25 -14.61
C SER A 64 -8.59 6.61 -15.43
N LYS A 65 -8.95 5.35 -15.16
CA LYS A 65 -10.06 4.63 -15.80
C LYS A 65 -11.33 4.65 -14.95
N SER A 66 -11.39 5.53 -13.95
CA SER A 66 -12.49 5.66 -13.00
C SER A 66 -12.75 4.40 -12.16
N ARG A 67 -11.75 3.52 -12.01
CA ARG A 67 -11.88 2.33 -11.17
C ARG A 67 -11.50 2.67 -9.75
N SER A 68 -12.40 2.38 -8.82
CA SER A 68 -12.13 2.48 -7.39
C SER A 68 -11.11 1.43 -6.96
N ILE A 69 -10.15 1.85 -6.16
CA ILE A 69 -9.20 0.99 -5.46
C ILE A 69 -9.24 1.31 -3.98
N SER A 70 -9.02 0.30 -3.16
CA SER A 70 -8.81 0.47 -1.73
C SER A 70 -7.71 -0.45 -1.25
N LYS A 71 -6.82 0.06 -0.40
CA LYS A 71 -5.70 -0.70 0.17
C LYS A 71 -5.53 -0.35 1.64
N TYR A 72 -5.14 -1.34 2.43
CA TYR A 72 -4.58 -1.11 3.75
C TYR A 72 -3.06 -1.01 3.63
N ILE A 73 -2.48 -0.03 4.31
CA ILE A 73 -1.04 0.20 4.39
C ILE A 73 -0.66 0.08 5.86
N GLN A 74 0.28 -0.82 6.16
CA GLN A 74 0.82 -0.95 7.50
C GLN A 74 2.00 0.00 7.67
N MET A 75 2.05 0.69 8.80
CA MET A 75 3.13 1.62 9.13
C MET A 75 3.66 1.34 10.53
N SER A 76 4.96 1.54 10.71
CA SER A 76 5.64 1.51 12.00
C SER A 76 6.34 2.83 12.30
N LEU A 77 6.43 3.21 13.58
CA LEU A 77 7.18 4.37 14.03
C LEU A 77 8.62 3.97 14.35
N GLU A 78 9.57 4.41 13.52
CA GLU A 78 10.99 4.18 13.71
C GLU A 78 11.74 5.50 13.92
N LYS A 79 12.43 5.65 15.06
CA LYS A 79 13.25 6.83 15.39
C LYS A 79 12.48 8.15 15.13
N ASP A 80 11.25 8.22 15.65
CA ASP A 80 10.32 9.35 15.51
C ASP A 80 9.85 9.65 14.07
N LYS A 81 9.99 8.68 13.15
CA LYS A 81 9.49 8.76 11.77
C LYS A 81 8.59 7.55 11.45
N TRP A 82 7.41 7.82 10.94
CA TRP A 82 6.55 6.76 10.39
C TRP A 82 7.12 6.26 9.06
N VAL A 83 7.30 4.94 8.96
CA VAL A 83 7.73 4.23 7.76
C VAL A 83 6.64 3.26 7.32
N ILE A 84 6.58 2.95 6.02
CA ILE A 84 5.65 2.01 5.43
C ILE A 84 6.30 0.64 5.42
N ILE A 85 5.61 -0.36 5.95
CA ILE A 85 6.03 -1.76 5.79
C ILE A 85 5.68 -2.16 4.35
N LEU A 86 6.70 -2.33 3.52
CA LEU A 86 6.53 -2.84 2.16
C LEU A 86 6.39 -4.37 2.20
N GLY A 87 5.71 -4.92 1.19
CA GLY A 87 5.43 -6.35 1.09
C GLY A 87 4.07 -6.76 1.68
N HIS A 88 3.66 -7.99 1.36
CA HIS A 88 2.48 -8.62 1.93
C HIS A 88 2.81 -9.13 3.32
N ALA A 89 2.02 -8.72 4.34
CA ALA A 89 1.89 -9.57 5.51
C ALA A 89 1.32 -10.92 5.03
N PRO A 90 1.91 -12.07 5.39
CA PRO A 90 1.37 -13.35 4.98
C PRO A 90 -0.08 -13.48 5.47
N GLY A 91 -1.04 -13.55 4.53
CA GLY A 91 -2.46 -13.75 4.82
C GLY A 91 -3.43 -12.62 4.40
N VAL A 92 -2.95 -11.49 3.88
CA VAL A 92 -3.84 -10.49 3.24
C VAL A 92 -3.97 -10.77 1.75
N ASP A 93 -4.93 -11.63 1.41
CA ASP A 93 -5.37 -11.82 0.03
C ASP A 93 -5.77 -10.45 -0.54
N ASP A 94 -5.17 -10.07 -1.66
CA ASP A 94 -5.58 -8.88 -2.38
C ASP A 94 -7.02 -9.11 -2.80
N GLY A 95 -7.95 -8.43 -2.14
CA GLY A 95 -9.39 -8.55 -2.38
C GLY A 95 -9.79 -8.13 -3.79
N GLU A 96 -9.36 -8.86 -4.81
CA GLU A 96 -10.22 -9.21 -5.93
C GLU A 96 -11.38 -9.98 -5.32
N LYS A 97 -12.51 -9.29 -5.14
CA LYS A 97 -13.79 -9.96 -4.94
C LYS A 97 -14.00 -10.89 -6.14
N SER A 98 -13.59 -12.15 -5.99
CA SER A 98 -14.11 -13.24 -6.80
C SER A 98 -15.59 -13.30 -6.48
N SER A 99 -16.40 -12.75 -7.38
CA SER A 99 -17.85 -12.90 -7.33
C SER A 99 -18.15 -14.36 -7.61
N SER A 100 -18.23 -15.18 -6.57
CA SER A 100 -18.76 -16.54 -6.69
C SER A 100 -20.26 -16.44 -7.02
N PRO A 101 -20.76 -17.05 -8.11
CA PRO A 101 -22.20 -17.18 -8.30
C PRO A 101 -22.74 -18.08 -7.19
N THR A 102 -23.72 -17.59 -6.44
CA THR A 102 -24.51 -18.46 -5.56
C THR A 102 -25.51 -19.18 -6.45
N ASP A 103 -25.24 -20.45 -6.74
CA ASP A 103 -26.22 -21.37 -7.29
C ASP A 103 -27.05 -21.93 -6.12
N ARG A 104 -28.37 -21.80 -6.18
CA ARG A 104 -29.31 -22.42 -5.23
C ARG A 104 -30.57 -22.84 -5.97
#